data_AF-A0A9P5SF21-F1
#
_entry.id   AF-A0A9P5SF21-F1
#
_cell.length_a   1.000
_cell.length_b   1.000
_cell.length_c   1.000
_cell.angle_alpha   90.00
_cell.angle_beta   90.00
_cell.angle_gamma   90.00
#
_symmetry.space_group_name_H-M   'P 1'
#
loop_
_entity.id
_entity.type
_entity.pdbx_description
1 polymer ?
#
loop_
_entity_poly.entity_id
_entity_poly.type
_entity_poly.pdbx_seq_one_letter_code
_entity_poly.pdbx_strand_id
1 'polypeptide(L)'
;MPTTISLNHTPLHTGPTMHQHSTLSSSPPNFFASSSSQRSERRSVSSFDSRHHSSDEDEDDNPMNAPSLHQVLLNQGRGQYTLDNFGSFLQAQFCYENLGFWLASRQYKLCAQSLYLSIQQTVPMFNLNINTAQYLNESQSNQFAELQLKMRAILETFVLPSSPHELNLSDAIRCRLLRVVTEGNYHPQVLEQARESIMDLMKCSSYPMFLEGIASKRASSNGSTQSQSDSHQDPASWRLKAKQHFKLVSRMLKRTA
;
A
#
# COMPACT_ATOMS: atom_id res chain seq x y z
N MET A 1 -28.44 44.22 37.85
CA MET A 1 -29.64 44.18 37.00
C MET A 1 -29.58 42.94 36.13
N PRO A 2 -30.39 41.90 36.40
CA PRO A 2 -30.42 40.68 35.60
C PRO A 2 -31.46 40.78 34.47
N THR A 3 -31.32 39.97 33.43
CA THR A 3 -32.43 39.68 32.50
C THR A 3 -32.39 38.22 32.09
N THR A 4 -33.17 37.43 32.84
CA THR A 4 -33.54 36.05 32.49
C THR A 4 -34.68 36.08 31.48
N ILE A 5 -34.61 35.29 30.41
CA ILE A 5 -35.81 34.83 29.69
C ILE A 5 -35.67 33.32 29.53
N SER A 6 -36.75 32.60 29.82
CA SER A 6 -36.79 31.14 29.92
C SER A 6 -38.09 30.60 29.32
N LEU A 7 -38.02 29.38 28.77
CA LEU A 7 -39.12 28.46 28.48
C LEU A 7 -40.18 28.86 27.45
N ASN A 8 -40.44 27.95 26.50
CA ASN A 8 -41.70 27.20 26.54
C ASN A 8 -41.59 25.82 25.87
N HIS A 9 -42.47 24.90 26.27
CA HIS A 9 -42.40 23.45 26.02
C HIS A 9 -43.74 22.94 25.42
N THR A 10 -43.69 21.77 24.75
CA THR A 10 -44.79 20.75 24.63
C THR A 10 -46.05 21.06 23.78
N PRO A 11 -46.89 20.06 23.38
CA PRO A 11 -46.61 18.66 22.96
C PRO A 11 -47.53 18.08 21.82
N LEU A 12 -47.37 16.76 21.54
CA LEU A 12 -48.34 15.75 20.99
C LEU A 12 -48.84 15.81 19.53
N HIS A 13 -48.69 14.71 18.74
CA HIS A 13 -49.78 13.73 18.47
C HIS A 13 -49.37 12.46 17.63
N THR A 14 -49.72 11.29 18.18
CA THR A 14 -49.92 9.89 17.71
C THR A 14 -49.88 9.42 16.23
N GLY A 15 -49.24 8.26 16.00
CA GLY A 15 -49.81 7.03 15.35
C GLY A 15 -50.05 6.97 13.82
N PRO A 16 -50.36 5.77 13.23
CA PRO A 16 -50.59 4.47 13.85
C PRO A 16 -49.75 3.27 13.32
N THR A 17 -49.93 2.13 14.00
CA THR A 17 -49.36 0.79 13.78
C THR A 17 -49.92 0.05 12.56
N MET A 18 -49.12 -0.84 11.95
CA MET A 18 -49.62 -2.05 11.26
C MET A 18 -48.82 -3.29 11.65
N HIS A 19 -49.43 -4.47 11.57
CA HIS A 19 -49.00 -5.70 12.22
C HIS A 19 -48.53 -6.80 11.25
N GLN A 20 -47.60 -7.62 11.75
CA GLN A 20 -47.49 -9.08 11.62
C GLN A 20 -47.96 -9.76 10.31
N HIS A 21 -47.07 -10.57 9.72
CA HIS A 21 -47.42 -11.94 9.34
C HIS A 21 -46.23 -12.88 9.61
N SER A 22 -46.47 -13.93 10.39
CA SER A 22 -45.50 -14.96 10.76
C SER A 22 -45.86 -16.27 10.07
N THR A 23 -44.87 -17.01 9.57
CA THR A 23 -45.03 -18.44 9.27
C THR A 23 -43.77 -19.22 9.65
N LEU A 24 -43.92 -20.12 10.63
CA LEU A 24 -42.95 -21.13 11.05
C LEU A 24 -43.15 -22.43 10.24
N SER A 25 -42.08 -23.11 9.85
CA SER A 25 -41.99 -24.58 9.62
C SER A 25 -40.54 -24.92 9.21
N SER A 26 -39.69 -25.43 10.11
CA SER A 26 -39.48 -26.84 10.51
C SER A 26 -38.32 -27.53 9.75
N SER A 27 -37.73 -28.57 10.34
CA SER A 27 -36.53 -29.29 9.86
C SER A 27 -36.47 -30.71 10.47
N PRO A 28 -35.58 -31.64 10.03
CA PRO A 28 -35.07 -31.92 8.68
C PRO A 28 -35.67 -33.28 8.18
N PRO A 29 -35.08 -34.52 8.19
CA PRO A 29 -33.69 -35.02 8.29
C PRO A 29 -33.18 -35.81 7.03
N ASN A 30 -32.00 -36.41 7.17
CA ASN A 30 -31.22 -37.22 6.20
C ASN A 30 -31.88 -38.49 5.62
N PHE A 31 -31.43 -38.92 4.43
CA PHE A 31 -31.19 -40.34 4.13
C PHE A 31 -29.91 -40.58 3.31
N PHE A 32 -29.23 -41.69 3.63
CA PHE A 32 -28.01 -42.21 3.00
C PHE A 32 -28.40 -43.13 1.82
N ALA A 33 -27.67 -43.09 0.69
CA ALA A 33 -27.77 -44.13 -0.35
C ALA A 33 -26.48 -44.25 -1.18
N SER A 34 -26.02 -45.47 -1.39
CA SER A 34 -24.76 -45.81 -2.08
C SER A 34 -24.99 -46.48 -3.44
N SER A 35 -24.17 -46.16 -4.44
CA SER A 35 -23.69 -47.07 -5.49
C SER A 35 -22.56 -46.37 -6.26
N SER A 36 -21.38 -46.94 -6.54
CA SER A 36 -21.10 -48.08 -7.45
C SER A 36 -21.54 -47.76 -8.89
N SER A 37 -20.77 -47.99 -9.96
CA SER A 37 -19.43 -48.56 -10.15
C SER A 37 -18.86 -48.06 -11.50
N GLN A 38 -17.54 -48.04 -11.70
CA GLN A 38 -16.87 -48.80 -12.79
C GLN A 38 -15.35 -48.55 -12.84
N ARG A 39 -14.65 -49.51 -13.45
CA ARG A 39 -13.20 -49.73 -13.52
C ARG A 39 -12.81 -49.86 -15.00
N SER A 40 -11.50 -49.89 -15.27
CA SER A 40 -10.87 -50.22 -16.58
C SER A 40 -10.74 -49.07 -17.59
N GLU A 41 -9.67 -48.96 -18.39
CA GLU A 41 -8.33 -49.56 -18.27
C GLU A 41 -7.29 -48.77 -19.08
N ARG A 42 -6.01 -49.15 -18.95
CA ARG A 42 -4.86 -48.50 -19.58
C ARG A 42 -4.89 -48.58 -21.11
N ARG A 43 -4.38 -47.54 -21.78
CA ARG A 43 -3.66 -47.69 -23.06
C ARG A 43 -2.34 -46.92 -23.02
N SER A 44 -1.34 -47.47 -23.69
CA SER A 44 0.06 -47.08 -23.59
C SER A 44 0.53 -46.29 -24.81
N VAL A 45 1.52 -45.43 -24.59
CA VAL A 45 2.58 -44.97 -25.49
C VAL A 45 2.27 -44.76 -26.98
N SER A 46 2.40 -43.51 -27.43
CA SER A 46 2.98 -43.19 -28.73
C SER A 46 3.82 -41.92 -28.62
N SER A 47 5.14 -42.08 -28.78
CA SER A 47 6.11 -40.99 -28.77
C SER A 47 6.13 -40.29 -30.12
N PHE A 48 5.61 -39.05 -30.19
CA PHE A 48 6.15 -38.00 -31.05
C PHE A 48 5.59 -36.65 -30.60
N ASP A 49 6.36 -35.90 -29.82
CA ASP A 49 5.95 -34.56 -29.37
C ASP A 49 7.14 -33.61 -29.48
N SER A 50 7.35 -33.10 -30.70
CA SER A 50 8.26 -31.99 -30.96
C SER A 50 7.58 -30.69 -30.51
N ARG A 51 7.44 -30.52 -29.19
CA ARG A 51 6.97 -29.25 -28.64
C ARG A 51 8.06 -28.20 -28.81
N HIS A 52 7.84 -27.29 -29.75
CA HIS A 52 8.33 -25.93 -29.61
C HIS A 52 7.79 -25.38 -28.29
N HIS A 53 8.62 -25.37 -27.25
CA HIS A 53 8.45 -24.44 -26.13
C HIS A 53 8.93 -23.07 -26.64
N SER A 54 7.96 -22.27 -27.10
CA SER A 54 8.16 -20.88 -27.49
C SER A 54 6.87 -20.11 -27.21
N SER A 55 7.03 -18.90 -26.65
CA SER A 55 6.05 -17.81 -26.73
C SER A 55 4.80 -17.87 -25.83
N ASP A 56 4.96 -18.26 -24.55
CA ASP A 56 4.03 -17.85 -23.48
C ASP A 56 4.55 -16.62 -22.67
N GLU A 57 5.83 -16.27 -22.77
CA GLU A 57 6.42 -15.14 -22.02
C GLU A 57 6.38 -13.79 -22.78
N ASP A 58 6.16 -13.80 -24.10
CA ASP A 58 6.25 -12.62 -24.97
C ASP A 58 4.96 -11.77 -25.07
N GLU A 59 3.80 -12.35 -24.74
CA GLU A 59 2.49 -11.66 -24.82
C GLU A 59 2.29 -10.67 -23.67
N ASP A 60 2.83 -10.98 -22.50
CA ASP A 60 2.51 -10.32 -21.22
C ASP A 60 3.08 -8.89 -21.13
N ASP A 61 4.14 -8.60 -21.90
CA ASP A 61 4.85 -7.30 -21.93
C ASP A 61 4.29 -6.31 -23.00
N ASN A 62 3.16 -6.63 -23.66
CA ASN A 62 2.55 -5.80 -24.73
C ASN A 62 2.27 -4.35 -24.29
N PRO A 63 2.74 -3.29 -25.01
CA PRO A 63 2.51 -1.90 -24.62
C PRO A 63 1.03 -1.50 -24.53
N MET A 64 0.16 -2.14 -25.30
CA MET A 64 -1.31 -1.95 -25.23
C MET A 64 -1.94 -2.55 -23.96
N ASN A 65 -1.19 -3.36 -23.22
CA ASN A 65 -1.55 -3.93 -21.93
C ASN A 65 -0.60 -3.45 -20.81
N ALA A 66 0.12 -2.33 -21.03
CA ALA A 66 0.98 -1.75 -20.01
C ALA A 66 0.14 -1.43 -18.75
N PRO A 67 0.58 -1.86 -17.55
CA PRO A 67 -0.16 -1.58 -16.33
C PRO A 67 -0.19 -0.08 -16.02
N SER A 68 -1.03 0.31 -15.06
CA SER A 68 -0.93 1.62 -14.43
C SER A 68 0.28 1.67 -13.47
N LEU A 69 0.84 2.88 -13.25
CA LEU A 69 1.85 3.08 -12.20
C LEU A 69 1.37 2.54 -10.84
N HIS A 70 0.08 2.63 -10.53
CA HIS A 70 -0.47 2.10 -9.28
C HIS A 70 -0.31 0.58 -9.17
N GLN A 71 -0.57 -0.17 -10.24
CA GLN A 71 -0.34 -1.61 -10.29
C GLN A 71 1.15 -1.95 -10.17
N VAL A 72 2.05 -1.19 -10.82
CA VAL A 72 3.51 -1.37 -10.66
C VAL A 72 3.94 -1.12 -9.20
N LEU A 73 3.47 -0.04 -8.55
CA LEU A 73 3.75 0.27 -7.15
C LEU A 73 3.16 -0.73 -6.14
N LEU A 74 2.10 -1.45 -6.51
CA LEU A 74 1.57 -2.58 -5.74
C LEU A 74 2.24 -3.91 -6.08
N ASN A 75 3.18 -3.94 -7.04
CA ASN A 75 3.79 -5.12 -7.62
C ASN A 75 2.76 -6.13 -8.18
N GLN A 76 1.80 -5.60 -8.92
CA GLN A 76 0.74 -6.29 -9.67
C GLN A 76 0.98 -6.27 -11.19
N GLY A 77 1.94 -5.48 -11.66
CA GLY A 77 2.46 -5.61 -13.02
C GLY A 77 3.21 -6.93 -13.20
N ARG A 78 3.29 -7.38 -14.45
CA ARG A 78 3.94 -8.63 -14.85
C ARG A 78 5.11 -8.35 -15.80
N GLY A 79 5.80 -9.39 -16.26
CA GLY A 79 6.95 -9.28 -17.15
C GLY A 79 7.99 -8.27 -16.63
N GLN A 80 8.32 -7.25 -17.42
CA GLN A 80 9.24 -6.20 -17.01
C GLN A 80 8.60 -5.10 -16.13
N TYR A 81 7.28 -5.05 -15.99
CA TYR A 81 6.56 -4.00 -15.23
C TYR A 81 6.49 -4.25 -13.71
N THR A 82 7.56 -4.78 -13.11
CA THR A 82 7.63 -5.02 -11.66
C THR A 82 8.03 -3.77 -10.88
N LEU A 83 7.75 -3.77 -9.57
CA LEU A 83 8.21 -2.72 -8.65
C LEU A 83 9.74 -2.67 -8.58
N ASP A 84 10.38 -3.85 -8.68
CA ASP A 84 11.83 -4.06 -8.68
C ASP A 84 12.49 -3.33 -9.85
N ASN A 85 11.96 -3.53 -11.06
CA ASN A 85 12.46 -2.93 -12.29
C ASN A 85 12.21 -1.41 -12.29
N PHE A 86 11.03 -0.98 -11.84
CA PHE A 86 10.73 0.46 -11.73
C PHE A 86 11.61 1.16 -10.69
N GLY A 87 11.85 0.53 -9.53
CA GLY A 87 12.76 1.05 -8.51
C GLY A 87 14.21 1.14 -8.99
N SER A 88 14.68 0.14 -9.75
CA SER A 88 16.00 0.14 -10.37
C SER A 88 16.13 1.24 -11.44
N PHE A 89 15.07 1.44 -12.24
CA PHE A 89 14.98 2.54 -13.20
C PHE A 89 15.05 3.92 -12.51
N LEU A 90 14.26 4.15 -11.47
CA LEU A 90 14.29 5.42 -10.71
C LEU A 90 15.64 5.70 -10.06
N GLN A 91 16.34 4.65 -9.61
CA GLN A 91 17.70 4.79 -9.09
C GLN A 91 18.70 5.20 -10.17
N ALA A 92 18.61 4.63 -11.37
CA ALA A 92 19.43 5.04 -12.52
C ALA A 92 19.10 6.45 -13.03
N GLN A 93 17.86 6.91 -12.83
CA GLN A 93 17.39 8.26 -13.16
C GLN A 93 17.51 9.25 -11.97
N PHE A 94 18.23 8.91 -10.91
CA PHE A 94 18.48 9.76 -9.73
C PHE A 94 17.22 10.39 -9.09
N CYS A 95 16.07 9.71 -9.17
CA CYS A 95 14.77 10.18 -8.66
C CYS A 95 14.08 9.13 -7.76
N TYR A 96 14.88 8.29 -7.11
CA TYR A 96 14.44 7.17 -6.26
C TYR A 96 13.70 7.61 -4.99
N GLU A 97 13.97 8.82 -4.48
CA GLU A 97 13.35 9.41 -3.31
C GLU A 97 11.81 9.43 -3.39
N ASN A 98 11.27 9.62 -4.60
CA ASN A 98 9.82 9.60 -4.86
C ASN A 98 9.19 8.24 -4.52
N LEU A 99 9.85 7.15 -4.91
CA LEU A 99 9.43 5.79 -4.56
C LEU A 99 9.72 5.48 -3.08
N GLY A 100 10.87 5.90 -2.56
CA GLY A 100 11.25 5.75 -1.16
C GLY A 100 10.20 6.34 -0.22
N PHE A 101 9.76 7.57 -0.48
CA PHE A 101 8.70 8.24 0.26
C PHE A 101 7.33 7.55 0.12
N TRP A 102 6.95 7.13 -1.09
CA TRP A 102 5.68 6.42 -1.31
C TRP A 102 5.62 5.11 -0.50
N LEU A 103 6.71 4.33 -0.53
CA LEU A 103 6.83 3.09 0.25
C LEU A 103 6.84 3.36 1.76
N ALA A 104 7.57 4.38 2.22
CA ALA A 104 7.60 4.75 3.63
C ALA A 104 6.23 5.21 4.15
N SER A 105 5.52 6.02 3.37
CA SER A 105 4.16 6.49 3.69
C SER A 105 3.14 5.34 3.72
N ARG A 106 3.24 4.39 2.78
CA ARG A 106 2.42 3.16 2.78
C ARG A 106 2.70 2.30 4.04
N GLN A 107 3.97 2.11 4.39
CA GLN A 107 4.35 1.36 5.59
C GLN A 107 3.89 2.07 6.88
N TYR A 108 3.97 3.39 6.92
CA TYR A 108 3.44 4.21 8.01
C TYR A 108 1.93 4.01 8.21
N LYS A 109 1.16 4.07 7.12
CA LYS A 109 -0.30 3.83 7.14
C LYS A 109 -0.65 2.46 7.70
N LEU A 110 0.10 1.41 7.36
CA LEU A 110 -0.09 0.06 7.91
C LEU A 110 0.24 0.00 9.41
N CYS A 111 1.32 0.64 9.87
CA CYS A 111 1.64 0.73 11.30
C CYS A 111 0.56 1.48 12.08
N ALA A 112 0.10 2.63 11.58
CA ALA A 112 -0.96 3.42 12.21
C ALA A 112 -2.29 2.66 12.27
N GLN A 113 -2.65 1.92 11.21
CA GLN A 113 -3.86 1.10 11.17
C GLN A 113 -3.77 -0.07 12.17
N SER A 114 -2.63 -0.76 12.26
CA SER A 114 -2.41 -1.83 13.24
C SER A 114 -2.58 -1.31 14.68
N LEU A 115 -2.01 -0.14 14.98
CA LEU A 115 -2.15 0.51 16.27
C LEU A 115 -3.61 0.89 16.56
N TYR A 116 -4.27 1.56 15.62
CA TYR A 116 -5.66 1.98 15.76
C TYR A 116 -6.60 0.80 16.02
N LEU A 117 -6.47 -0.30 15.25
CA LEU A 117 -7.27 -1.51 15.45
C LEU A 117 -7.04 -2.16 16.84
N SER A 118 -5.82 -2.10 17.37
CA SER A 118 -5.51 -2.59 18.73
C SER A 118 -6.08 -1.71 19.85
N ILE A 119 -6.44 -0.46 19.56
CA ILE A 119 -6.90 0.53 20.54
C ILE A 119 -8.42 0.71 20.47
N GLN A 120 -9.03 0.70 19.28
CA GLN A 120 -10.41 1.17 19.03
C GLN A 120 -11.48 0.53 19.93
N GLN A 121 -11.31 -0.73 20.33
CA GLN A 121 -12.22 -1.44 21.24
C GLN A 121 -12.07 -1.03 22.72
N THR A 122 -10.92 -0.47 23.10
CA THR A 122 -10.55 -0.15 24.49
C THR A 122 -10.57 1.35 24.78
N VAL A 123 -10.25 2.20 23.78
CA VAL A 123 -10.14 3.65 23.94
C VAL A 123 -10.72 4.35 22.70
N PRO A 124 -12.06 4.51 22.62
CA PRO A 124 -12.71 5.13 21.44
C PRO A 124 -12.41 6.63 21.29
N MET A 125 -11.84 7.28 22.32
CA MET A 125 -11.42 8.68 22.28
C MET A 125 -10.05 8.91 21.63
N PHE A 126 -9.26 7.85 21.40
CA PHE A 126 -7.93 7.97 20.82
C PHE A 126 -7.98 8.08 19.29
N ASN A 127 -7.40 9.14 18.73
CA ASN A 127 -7.50 9.47 17.30
C ASN A 127 -6.14 9.69 16.63
N LEU A 128 -5.07 9.10 17.17
CA LEU A 128 -3.67 9.31 16.74
C LEU A 128 -3.18 10.77 16.87
N ASN A 129 -3.83 11.60 17.70
CA ASN A 129 -3.31 12.90 18.12
C ASN A 129 -2.68 12.82 19.52
N ILE A 130 -1.56 13.52 19.73
CA ILE A 130 -0.84 13.55 21.01
C ILE A 130 -1.71 13.98 22.20
N ASN A 131 -2.67 14.88 21.99
CA ASN A 131 -3.60 15.34 23.03
C ASN A 131 -4.54 14.22 23.53
N THR A 132 -4.68 13.13 22.77
CA THR A 132 -5.46 11.95 23.16
C THR A 132 -4.59 10.80 23.71
N ALA A 133 -3.26 10.95 23.72
CA ALA A 133 -2.34 9.90 24.16
C ALA A 133 -2.46 9.58 25.67
N GLN A 134 -2.99 10.50 26.48
CA GLN A 134 -3.25 10.32 27.91
C GLN A 134 -4.20 9.14 28.25
N TYR A 135 -4.99 8.70 27.28
CA TYR A 135 -5.92 7.57 27.46
C TYR A 135 -5.30 6.20 27.14
N LEU A 136 -4.06 6.15 26.66
CA LEU A 136 -3.38 4.92 26.30
C LEU A 136 -2.80 4.21 27.52
N ASN A 137 -2.85 2.88 27.52
CA ASN A 137 -2.02 2.10 28.44
C ASN A 137 -0.54 2.11 28.00
N GLU A 138 0.37 1.65 28.86
CA GLU A 138 1.81 1.65 28.61
C GLU A 138 2.22 0.97 27.29
N SER A 139 1.63 -0.18 26.96
CA SER A 139 1.91 -0.91 25.70
C SER A 139 1.44 -0.14 24.47
N GLN A 140 0.26 0.47 24.54
CA GLN A 140 -0.28 1.31 23.46
C GLN A 140 0.52 2.61 23.31
N SER A 141 0.95 3.22 24.42
CA SER A 141 1.79 4.42 24.45
C SER A 141 3.15 4.17 23.80
N ASN A 142 3.79 3.04 24.12
CA ASN A 142 5.05 2.62 23.48
C ASN A 142 4.91 2.42 21.96
N GLN A 143 3.80 1.81 21.51
CA GLN A 143 3.53 1.67 20.07
C GLN A 143 3.22 3.01 19.39
N PHE A 144 2.53 3.93 20.07
CA PHE A 144 2.30 5.28 19.57
C PHE A 144 3.61 6.08 19.47
N ALA A 145 4.49 5.99 20.47
CA ALA A 145 5.84 6.56 20.41
C ALA A 145 6.65 5.98 19.24
N GLU A 146 6.57 4.68 18.97
CA GLU A 146 7.20 4.10 17.78
C GLU A 146 6.61 4.67 16.48
N LEU A 147 5.30 4.93 16.42
CA LEU A 147 4.67 5.59 15.28
C LEU A 147 5.17 7.03 15.11
N GLN A 148 5.27 7.81 16.19
CA GLN A 148 5.82 9.18 16.16
C GLN A 148 7.27 9.20 15.63
N LEU A 149 8.11 8.24 16.04
CA LEU A 149 9.47 8.07 15.51
C LEU A 149 9.47 7.78 14.00
N LYS A 150 8.52 6.98 13.49
CA LYS A 150 8.38 6.71 12.05
C LYS A 150 7.91 7.94 11.26
N MET A 151 7.04 8.77 11.84
CA MET A 151 6.65 10.04 11.20
C MET A 151 7.86 10.97 11.10
N ARG A 152 8.58 11.17 12.21
CA ARG A 152 9.80 11.99 12.24
C ARG A 152 10.84 11.52 11.21
N ALA A 153 11.05 10.19 11.12
CA ALA A 153 11.90 9.58 10.09
C ALA A 153 11.52 9.97 8.67
N ILE A 154 10.22 9.96 8.34
CA ILE A 154 9.73 10.35 7.01
C ILE A 154 10.00 11.83 6.76
N LEU A 155 9.73 12.70 7.74
CA LEU A 155 9.94 14.14 7.60
C LEU A 155 11.42 14.50 7.41
N GLU A 156 12.31 13.96 8.24
CA GLU A 156 13.76 14.21 8.19
C GLU A 156 14.46 13.59 6.97
N THR A 157 13.89 12.53 6.38
CA THR A 157 14.48 11.89 5.19
C THR A 157 14.02 12.55 3.90
N PHE A 158 12.77 13.03 3.84
CA PHE A 158 12.11 13.36 2.58
C PHE A 158 11.44 14.76 2.50
N VAL A 159 11.17 15.44 3.62
CA VAL A 159 10.24 16.60 3.63
C VAL A 159 10.88 17.89 4.13
N LEU A 160 11.79 17.82 5.12
CA LEU A 160 12.46 19.01 5.64
C LEU A 160 13.40 19.60 4.59
N PRO A 161 13.60 20.94 4.56
CA PRO A 161 14.61 21.55 3.72
C PRO A 161 15.99 20.96 3.99
N SER A 162 16.77 20.70 2.95
CA SER A 162 18.07 20.02 3.01
C SER A 162 18.04 18.57 3.53
N SER A 163 16.90 17.89 3.44
CA SER A 163 16.84 16.44 3.68
C SER A 163 17.71 15.69 2.65
N PRO A 164 18.34 14.56 3.02
CA PRO A 164 19.23 13.80 2.12
C PRO A 164 18.51 13.25 0.87
N HIS A 165 17.19 13.09 0.97
CA HIS A 165 16.30 12.67 -0.12
C HIS A 165 15.10 13.63 -0.21
N GLU A 166 15.34 14.95 -0.11
CA GLU A 166 14.29 15.97 -0.18
C GLU A 166 13.45 15.85 -1.45
N LEU A 167 12.13 15.80 -1.26
CA LEU A 167 11.16 15.70 -2.34
C LEU A 167 10.87 17.04 -3.00
N ASN A 168 10.59 17.00 -4.30
CA ASN A 168 10.00 18.11 -5.04
C ASN A 168 8.51 18.29 -4.69
N LEU A 169 8.25 18.81 -3.49
CA LEU A 169 6.94 19.23 -3.01
C LEU A 169 6.79 20.76 -3.13
N SER A 170 5.58 21.21 -3.45
CA SER A 170 5.23 22.63 -3.34
C SER A 170 5.22 23.09 -1.87
N ASP A 171 5.60 24.34 -1.62
CA ASP A 171 5.68 24.89 -0.26
C ASP A 171 4.34 24.80 0.47
N ALA A 172 3.22 24.99 -0.23
CA ALA A 172 1.89 24.84 0.34
C ALA A 172 1.62 23.43 0.92
N ILE A 173 2.14 22.37 0.28
CA ILE A 173 2.03 20.99 0.76
C ILE A 173 3.04 20.75 1.90
N ARG A 174 4.30 21.16 1.72
CA ARG A 174 5.37 21.01 2.71
C ARG A 174 4.99 21.70 4.04
N CYS A 175 4.62 22.98 4.00
CA CYS A 175 4.24 23.74 5.19
C CYS A 175 2.98 23.18 5.86
N ARG A 176 1.98 22.70 5.10
CA ARG A 176 0.77 22.08 5.67
C ARG A 176 1.10 20.79 6.42
N LEU A 177 1.87 19.90 5.80
CA LEU A 177 2.28 18.63 6.40
C LEU A 177 3.08 18.86 7.68
N LEU A 178 4.10 19.72 7.62
CA LEU A 178 4.92 20.04 8.79
C LEU A 178 4.08 20.63 9.93
N ARG A 179 3.24 21.63 9.65
CA ARG A 179 2.38 22.26 10.66
C ARG A 179 1.47 21.24 11.36
N VAL A 180 0.77 20.40 10.60
CA VAL A 180 -0.19 19.42 11.15
C VAL A 180 0.50 18.36 12.02
N VAL A 181 1.72 17.94 11.68
CA VAL A 181 2.50 17.02 12.52
C VAL A 181 3.08 17.73 13.76
N THR A 182 3.50 19.00 13.64
CA THR A 182 3.92 19.82 14.80
C THR A 182 2.77 20.09 15.77
N GLU A 183 1.54 20.23 15.27
CA GLU A 183 0.28 20.26 16.06
C GLU A 183 -0.07 18.88 16.68
N GLY A 184 0.80 17.88 16.52
CA GLY A 184 0.72 16.57 17.18
C GLY A 184 -0.25 15.59 16.54
N ASN A 185 -0.67 15.80 15.28
CA ASN A 185 -1.52 14.87 14.54
C ASN A 185 -0.69 13.86 13.75
N TYR A 186 -0.77 12.58 14.14
CA TYR A 186 -0.06 11.46 13.54
C TYR A 186 -0.97 10.54 12.72
N HIS A 187 -2.22 10.94 12.45
CA HIS A 187 -3.14 10.16 11.62
C HIS A 187 -2.58 10.01 10.18
N PRO A 188 -2.59 8.83 9.55
CA PRO A 188 -1.88 8.60 8.28
C PRO A 188 -2.38 9.46 7.10
N GLN A 189 -3.60 10.00 7.19
CA GLN A 189 -4.15 10.93 6.20
C GLN A 189 -3.30 12.22 6.05
N VAL A 190 -2.49 12.61 7.04
CA VAL A 190 -1.68 13.84 6.95
C VAL A 190 -0.63 13.77 5.83
N LEU A 191 -0.16 12.55 5.48
CA LEU A 191 0.78 12.31 4.38
C LEU A 191 0.10 12.23 3.00
N GLU A 192 -1.23 12.13 2.94
CA GLU A 192 -1.93 11.72 1.71
C GLU A 192 -1.74 12.72 0.57
N GLN A 193 -1.86 14.03 0.84
CA GLN A 193 -1.68 15.07 -0.18
C GLN A 193 -0.25 15.09 -0.75
N ALA A 194 0.77 14.84 0.08
CA ALA A 194 2.15 14.70 -0.39
C ALA A 194 2.32 13.41 -1.19
N ARG A 195 1.73 12.29 -0.74
CA ARG A 195 1.75 10.99 -1.42
C ARG A 195 1.09 11.07 -2.81
N GLU A 196 0.02 11.83 -2.96
CA GLU A 196 -0.65 12.10 -4.22
C GLU A 196 0.23 12.95 -5.14
N SER A 197 0.76 14.08 -4.66
CA SER A 197 1.67 14.95 -5.42
C SER A 197 2.88 14.20 -5.98
N ILE A 198 3.51 13.32 -5.19
CA ILE A 198 4.66 12.52 -5.62
C ILE A 198 4.27 11.37 -6.55
N MET A 199 3.09 10.77 -6.33
CA MET A 199 2.56 9.77 -7.25
C MET A 199 2.27 10.38 -8.63
N ASP A 200 1.70 11.58 -8.68
CA ASP A 200 1.40 12.28 -9.94
C ASP A 200 2.66 12.82 -10.61
N LEU A 201 3.65 13.30 -9.85
CA LEU A 201 4.99 13.59 -10.36
C LEU A 201 5.59 12.37 -11.07
N MET A 202 5.58 11.19 -10.44
CA MET A 202 6.08 9.95 -11.06
C MET A 202 5.27 9.56 -12.31
N LYS A 203 3.94 9.71 -12.31
CA LYS A 203 3.08 9.43 -13.50
C LYS A 203 3.45 10.32 -14.69
N CYS A 204 3.79 11.58 -14.45
CA CYS A 204 4.03 12.57 -15.50
C CYS A 204 5.48 12.67 -15.96
N SER A 205 6.45 12.12 -15.21
CA SER A 205 7.88 12.22 -15.50
C SER A 205 8.55 10.85 -15.70
N SER A 206 8.79 10.11 -14.62
CA SER A 206 9.58 8.87 -14.66
C SER A 206 8.82 7.69 -15.29
N TYR A 207 7.50 7.62 -15.12
CA TYR A 207 6.73 6.45 -15.56
C TYR A 207 6.61 6.28 -17.08
N PRO A 208 6.35 7.33 -17.89
CA PRO A 208 6.37 7.20 -19.35
C PRO A 208 7.73 6.76 -19.88
N MET A 209 8.82 7.34 -19.34
CA MET A 209 10.20 6.97 -19.69
C MET A 209 10.53 5.50 -19.34
N PHE A 210 9.96 4.96 -18.25
CA PHE A 210 10.09 3.55 -17.91
C PHE A 210 9.41 2.64 -18.93
N LEU A 211 8.19 2.99 -19.39
CA LEU A 211 7.47 2.25 -20.43
C LEU A 211 8.22 2.29 -21.76
N GLU A 212 8.72 3.46 -22.17
CA GLU A 212 9.53 3.64 -23.38
C GLU A 212 10.84 2.83 -23.32
N GLY A 213 11.48 2.79 -22.15
CA GLY A 213 12.68 1.98 -21.92
C GLY A 213 12.44 0.47 -22.06
N ILE A 214 11.26 -0.03 -21.66
CA ILE A 214 10.87 -1.43 -21.88
C ILE A 214 10.58 -1.69 -23.36
N ALA A 215 9.80 -0.82 -24.01
CA ALA A 215 9.48 -0.94 -25.44
C ALA A 215 10.75 -0.93 -26.33
N SER A 216 11.72 -0.05 -26.02
CA SER A 216 12.98 0.07 -26.75
C SER A 216 13.87 -1.17 -26.63
N LYS A 217 13.91 -1.81 -25.45
CA LYS A 217 14.61 -3.09 -25.25
C LYS A 217 13.99 -4.21 -26.10
N ARG A 218 12.67 -4.28 -26.19
CA ARG A 218 11.95 -5.26 -27.03
C ARG A 218 12.22 -5.06 -28.53
N ALA A 219 12.23 -3.81 -29.00
CA ALA A 219 12.59 -3.50 -30.38
C ALA A 219 14.02 -3.95 -30.72
N SER A 220 14.92 -3.89 -29.74
CA SER A 220 16.32 -4.31 -29.89
C SER A 220 16.49 -5.84 -29.83
N SER A 221 15.75 -6.55 -28.97
CA SER A 221 15.83 -8.02 -28.86
C SER A 221 15.31 -8.75 -30.11
N ASN A 222 14.31 -8.19 -30.79
CA ASN A 222 13.74 -8.80 -32.00
C ASN A 222 14.68 -8.73 -33.23
N GLY A 223 15.83 -8.05 -33.13
CA GLY A 223 16.79 -7.90 -34.22
C GLY A 223 18.07 -8.72 -34.10
N SER A 224 18.26 -9.52 -33.03
CA SER A 224 19.57 -10.13 -32.75
C SER A 224 19.48 -11.49 -32.05
N THR A 225 19.63 -12.58 -32.81
CA THR A 225 20.01 -13.90 -32.28
C THR A 225 21.48 -13.88 -31.86
N GLN A 226 21.77 -13.33 -30.68
CA GLN A 226 23.11 -13.41 -30.11
C GLN A 226 23.08 -13.74 -28.62
N SER A 227 23.68 -14.88 -28.28
CA SER A 227 23.80 -15.40 -26.93
C SER A 227 24.57 -14.42 -26.04
N GLN A 228 23.93 -13.91 -24.98
CA GLN A 228 24.64 -13.27 -23.87
C GLN A 228 24.26 -13.91 -22.54
N SER A 229 25.30 -14.39 -21.87
CA SER A 229 25.34 -14.84 -20.50
C SER A 229 25.31 -13.67 -19.51
N ASP A 230 24.92 -13.98 -18.27
CA ASP A 230 24.94 -13.13 -17.08
C ASP A 230 23.93 -11.95 -17.05
N SER A 231 23.34 -11.60 -15.90
CA SER A 231 23.70 -11.98 -14.53
C SER A 231 22.48 -12.34 -13.67
N HIS A 232 22.61 -13.38 -12.84
CA HIS A 232 21.67 -13.64 -11.76
C HIS A 232 21.75 -12.51 -10.71
N GLN A 233 20.89 -11.50 -10.83
CA GLN A 233 20.67 -10.55 -9.74
C GLN A 233 19.79 -11.20 -8.67
N ASP A 234 20.32 -11.24 -7.45
CA ASP A 234 19.78 -11.96 -6.30
C ASP A 234 18.32 -11.56 -5.97
N PRO A 235 17.32 -12.47 -6.17
CA PRO A 235 15.90 -12.12 -6.11
C PRO A 235 15.38 -11.81 -4.70
N ALA A 236 16.21 -11.94 -3.66
CA ALA A 236 15.85 -11.60 -2.28
C ALA A 236 16.02 -10.10 -1.94
N SER A 237 16.63 -9.29 -2.83
CA SER A 237 17.35 -8.10 -2.40
C SER A 237 16.49 -6.91 -1.95
N TRP A 238 15.52 -6.43 -2.75
CA TRP A 238 14.94 -5.09 -2.50
C TRP A 238 13.91 -5.03 -1.36
N ARG A 239 13.06 -6.06 -1.16
CA ARG A 239 12.13 -6.10 0.00
C ARG A 239 12.90 -6.10 1.30
N LEU A 240 14.07 -6.72 1.30
CA LEU A 240 15.01 -6.70 2.41
C LEU A 240 15.71 -5.34 2.50
N LYS A 241 16.20 -4.75 1.40
CA LYS A 241 16.81 -3.40 1.37
C LYS A 241 15.85 -2.30 1.82
N ALA A 242 14.58 -2.30 1.42
CA ALA A 242 13.59 -1.33 1.90
C ALA A 242 13.32 -1.49 3.41
N LYS A 243 13.17 -2.73 3.89
CA LYS A 243 13.10 -3.02 5.33
C LYS A 243 14.39 -2.68 6.08
N GLN A 244 15.56 -2.83 5.45
CA GLN A 244 16.87 -2.50 6.02
C GLN A 244 17.11 -1.00 6.02
N HIS A 245 16.71 -0.25 4.99
CA HIS A 245 16.77 1.21 4.92
C HIS A 245 15.84 1.80 5.98
N PHE A 246 14.60 1.30 6.06
CA PHE A 246 13.67 1.69 7.13
C PHE A 246 14.20 1.33 8.53
N LYS A 247 14.84 0.15 8.71
CA LYS A 247 15.54 -0.21 9.95
C LYS A 247 16.80 0.64 10.20
N LEU A 248 17.49 1.11 9.17
CA LEU A 248 18.71 1.91 9.26
C LEU A 248 18.35 3.32 9.72
N VAL A 249 17.39 3.96 9.04
CA VAL A 249 16.80 5.24 9.46
C VAL A 249 16.23 5.11 10.89
N SER A 250 15.46 4.05 11.18
CA SER A 250 14.93 3.79 12.54
C SER A 250 16.01 3.48 13.61
N ARG A 251 17.24 3.13 13.22
CA ARG A 251 18.39 2.91 14.13
C ARG A 251 19.22 4.18 14.30
N MET A 252 19.39 4.97 13.24
CA MET A 252 20.08 6.26 13.29
C MET A 252 19.34 7.22 14.24
N LEU A 253 18.01 7.25 14.15
CA LEU A 253 17.11 7.97 15.07
C LEU A 253 17.11 7.49 16.54
N LYS A 254 17.70 6.33 16.83
CA LYS A 254 17.88 5.79 18.20
C LYS A 254 19.29 6.01 18.75
N ARG A 255 20.16 6.72 18.02
CA ARG A 255 21.54 7.05 18.42
C ARG A 255 21.75 8.55 18.67
N THR A 256 20.71 9.37 18.46
CA THR A 256 20.70 10.83 18.62
C THR A 256 19.70 11.28 19.69
N ALA A 257 19.31 10.37 20.59
CA ALA A 257 18.45 10.58 21.75
C ALA A 257 19.08 9.91 22.98
#